data_AF-A0A7S2FHK0-F1
#
_entry.id   AF-A0A7S2FHK0-F1
#
_cell.length_a   1.000
_cell.length_b   1.000
_cell.length_c   1.000
_cell.angle_alpha   90.00
_cell.angle_beta   90.00
_cell.angle_gamma   90.00
#
_symmetry.space_group_name_H-M   'P 1'
#
loop_
_entity.id
_entity.type
_entity.pdbx_description
1 polymer ?
#
loop_
_entity_poly.entity_id
_entity_poly.type
_entity_poly.pdbx_seq_one_letter_code
_entity_poly.pdbx_strand_id
1 'polypeptide(L)'
;VPLGVLDIIGFTTWVIGFGIEVISDKQKSWFNADPKNKGHWIDVGLWKFSRHPNYFGEMVLWLGIFLSACSTFVWGQWACAVSPVFVVLLISFISGIPKLEARADVKWGGNPEYEKYKRTTSVLLILPVYADKGPLAETNGSIQEGEAPSPVV
;
A
#
# COMPACT_ATOMS: atom_id res chain seq x y z
N VAL A 1 15.16 -22.19 -24.88
CA VAL A 1 14.37 -22.80 -23.80
C VAL A 1 12.91 -22.78 -24.25
N PRO A 2 12.19 -23.91 -24.31
CA PRO A 2 10.76 -23.90 -24.60
C PRO A 2 9.98 -23.25 -23.45
N LEU A 3 8.81 -22.68 -23.74
CA LEU A 3 7.95 -22.07 -22.71
C LEU A 3 7.55 -23.13 -21.67
N GLY A 4 7.89 -22.87 -20.41
CA GLY A 4 7.60 -23.71 -19.27
C GLY A 4 6.50 -23.14 -18.37
N VAL A 5 6.17 -23.90 -17.34
CA VAL A 5 5.14 -23.52 -16.34
C VAL A 5 5.49 -22.18 -15.66
N LEU A 6 6.77 -21.92 -15.39
CA LEU A 6 7.21 -20.65 -14.80
C LEU A 6 6.99 -19.45 -15.71
N ASP A 7 7.13 -19.61 -17.03
CA ASP A 7 6.85 -18.53 -17.99
C ASP A 7 5.36 -18.18 -18.00
N ILE A 8 4.49 -19.20 -17.93
CA ILE A 8 3.03 -19.00 -17.86
C ILE A 8 2.64 -18.32 -16.55
N ILE A 9 3.18 -18.79 -15.41
CA ILE A 9 2.93 -18.18 -14.10
C ILE A 9 3.43 -16.74 -14.08
N GLY A 10 4.65 -16.49 -14.55
CA GLY A 10 5.25 -15.17 -14.59
C GLY A 10 4.48 -14.20 -15.47
N PHE A 11 4.12 -14.62 -16.69
CA PHE A 11 3.34 -13.81 -17.61
C PHE A 11 1.93 -13.52 -17.05
N THR A 12 1.26 -14.52 -16.47
CA THR A 12 -0.07 -14.32 -15.85
C THR A 12 0.01 -13.34 -14.68
N THR A 13 1.03 -13.49 -13.84
CA THR A 13 1.30 -12.57 -12.72
C THR A 13 1.56 -11.16 -13.24
N TRP A 14 2.34 -11.02 -14.31
CA TRP A 14 2.58 -9.74 -14.96
C TRP A 14 1.31 -9.08 -15.48
N VAL A 15 0.46 -9.84 -16.19
CA VAL A 15 -0.82 -9.32 -16.72
C VAL A 15 -1.73 -8.84 -15.58
N ILE A 16 -1.79 -9.58 -14.47
CA ILE A 16 -2.57 -9.17 -13.29
C ILE A 16 -2.02 -7.87 -12.70
N GLY A 17 -0.71 -7.79 -12.46
CA GLY A 17 -0.08 -6.59 -11.91
C GLY A 17 -0.28 -5.36 -12.79
N PHE A 18 -0.01 -5.51 -14.09
CA PHE A 18 -0.22 -4.46 -15.09
C PHE A 18 -1.68 -4.02 -15.18
N GLY A 19 -2.62 -4.97 -15.16
CA GLY A 19 -4.05 -4.68 -15.15
C GLY A 19 -4.46 -3.87 -13.92
N ILE A 20 -3.98 -4.24 -12.73
CA ILE A 20 -4.22 -3.50 -11.49
C ILE A 20 -3.68 -2.07 -11.59
N GLU A 21 -2.45 -1.90 -12.08
CA GLU A 21 -1.81 -0.59 -12.22
C GLU A 21 -2.60 0.33 -13.16
N VAL A 22 -2.88 -0.15 -14.38
CA VAL A 22 -3.60 0.61 -15.41
C VAL A 22 -5.01 0.98 -14.94
N ILE A 23 -5.74 0.06 -14.31
CA ILE A 23 -7.08 0.33 -13.79
C ILE A 23 -7.01 1.36 -12.66
N SER A 24 -6.05 1.23 -11.74
CA SER A 24 -5.86 2.14 -10.60
C SER A 24 -5.57 3.57 -11.07
N ASP A 25 -4.65 3.73 -12.01
CA ASP A 25 -4.27 5.02 -12.55
C ASP A 25 -5.40 5.66 -13.36
N LYS A 26 -6.14 4.85 -14.12
CA LYS A 26 -7.33 5.32 -14.86
C LYS A 26 -8.43 5.79 -13.92
N GLN A 27 -8.70 5.04 -12.84
CA GLN A 27 -9.64 5.46 -11.79
C GLN A 27 -9.21 6.79 -11.17
N LYS A 28 -7.93 6.94 -10.84
CA LYS A 28 -7.38 8.18 -10.27
C LYS A 28 -7.46 9.36 -11.25
N SER A 29 -7.14 9.13 -12.52
CA SER A 29 -7.23 10.14 -13.57
C SER A 29 -8.67 10.63 -13.74
N TRP A 30 -9.63 9.71 -13.84
CA TRP A 30 -11.05 10.04 -13.94
C TRP A 30 -11.59 10.77 -12.71
N PHE A 31 -11.22 10.32 -11.51
CA PHE A 31 -11.60 11.00 -10.28
C PHE A 31 -11.10 12.44 -10.25
N ASN A 32 -9.83 12.68 -10.59
CA ASN A 32 -9.24 14.03 -10.58
C ASN A 32 -9.75 14.95 -11.70
N ALA A 33 -10.29 14.38 -12.78
CA ALA A 33 -10.83 15.15 -13.90
C ALA A 33 -12.19 15.81 -13.56
N ASP A 34 -12.95 15.26 -12.61
CA ASP A 34 -14.22 15.83 -12.17
C ASP A 34 -13.98 17.00 -11.20
N PRO A 35 -14.43 18.24 -11.53
CA PRO A 35 -14.30 19.39 -10.65
C PRO A 35 -14.96 19.21 -9.27
N LYS A 36 -15.96 18.33 -9.14
CA LYS A 36 -16.64 18.05 -7.87
C LYS A 36 -15.73 17.33 -6.87
N ASN A 37 -14.72 16.62 -7.36
CA ASN A 37 -13.76 15.90 -6.53
C ASN A 37 -12.58 16.78 -6.08
N LYS A 38 -12.56 18.06 -6.46
CA LYS A 38 -11.51 18.99 -6.02
C LYS A 38 -11.48 19.07 -4.50
N GLY A 39 -10.30 18.82 -3.93
CA GLY A 39 -10.11 18.82 -2.48
C GLY A 39 -10.43 17.48 -1.81
N HIS A 40 -10.98 16.50 -2.53
CA HIS A 40 -11.23 15.15 -2.01
C HIS A 40 -10.10 14.17 -2.38
N TRP A 41 -10.02 13.07 -1.65
CA TRP A 41 -9.19 11.91 -1.97
C TRP A 41 -10.04 10.86 -2.70
N ILE A 42 -9.38 10.03 -3.50
CA ILE A 42 -10.04 8.90 -4.15
C ILE A 42 -10.22 7.76 -3.15
N ASP A 43 -11.45 7.25 -3.04
CA ASP A 43 -11.83 6.12 -2.17
C ASP A 43 -12.75 5.11 -2.89
N VAL A 44 -12.82 5.19 -4.23
CA VAL A 44 -13.66 4.35 -5.09
C VAL A 44 -12.84 3.34 -5.89
N GLY A 45 -13.49 2.26 -6.34
CA GLY A 45 -12.83 1.22 -7.14
C GLY A 45 -11.76 0.48 -6.35
N LEU A 46 -10.55 0.34 -6.93
CA LEU A 46 -9.43 -0.32 -6.26
C LEU A 46 -8.91 0.49 -5.06
N TRP A 47 -9.08 1.82 -5.11
CA TRP A 47 -8.66 2.72 -4.03
C TRP A 47 -9.47 2.52 -2.75
N LYS A 48 -10.66 1.91 -2.83
CA LYS A 48 -11.43 1.51 -1.64
C LYS A 48 -10.75 0.41 -0.82
N PHE A 49 -9.95 -0.43 -1.47
CA PHE A 49 -9.37 -1.64 -0.88
C PHE A 49 -7.87 -1.51 -0.58
N SER A 50 -7.21 -0.55 -1.21
CA SER A 50 -5.82 -0.20 -0.98
C SER A 50 -5.63 1.30 -1.22
N ARG A 51 -4.83 1.97 -0.40
CA ARG A 51 -4.46 3.38 -0.60
C ARG A 51 -3.47 3.58 -1.73
N HIS A 52 -2.75 2.53 -2.15
CA HIS A 52 -1.77 2.57 -3.25
C HIS A 52 -1.89 1.33 -4.13
N PRO A 53 -3.05 1.10 -4.79
CA PRO A 53 -3.28 -0.11 -5.57
C PRO A 53 -2.43 -0.12 -6.84
N ASN A 54 -2.08 1.05 -7.39
CA ASN A 54 -1.17 1.17 -8.52
C ASN A 54 0.23 0.63 -8.19
N TYR A 55 0.78 0.99 -7.03
CA TYR A 55 2.06 0.47 -6.55
C TYR A 55 2.04 -1.02 -6.25
N PHE A 56 0.91 -1.54 -5.77
CA PHE A 56 0.75 -2.99 -5.65
C PHE A 56 0.81 -3.67 -7.02
N GLY A 57 0.12 -3.12 -8.02
CA GLY A 57 0.20 -3.58 -9.41
C GLY A 57 1.64 -3.59 -9.94
N GLU A 58 2.38 -2.51 -9.71
CA GLU A 58 3.79 -2.40 -10.12
C GLU A 58 4.68 -3.45 -9.42
N MET A 59 4.50 -3.69 -8.12
CA MET A 59 5.25 -4.75 -7.44
C MET A 59 4.92 -6.14 -7.99
N VAL A 60 3.65 -6.42 -8.25
CA VAL A 60 3.19 -7.71 -8.79
C VAL A 60 3.71 -7.92 -10.21
N LEU A 61 3.73 -6.89 -11.06
CA LEU A 61 4.22 -7.05 -12.42
C LEU A 61 5.73 -7.31 -12.46
N TRP A 62 6.52 -6.63 -11.61
CA TRP A 62 7.96 -6.88 -11.52
C TRP A 62 8.27 -8.27 -11.00
N LEU A 63 7.46 -8.76 -10.05
CA LEU A 63 7.51 -10.15 -9.62
C LEU A 63 7.19 -11.11 -10.78
N GLY A 64 6.17 -10.80 -11.61
CA GLY A 64 5.83 -11.59 -12.79
C GLY A 64 6.97 -11.69 -13.81
N ILE A 65 7.64 -10.58 -14.10
CA ILE A 65 8.84 -10.56 -14.97
C ILE A 65 9.93 -11.47 -14.41
N PHE A 66 10.22 -11.34 -13.11
CA PHE A 66 11.21 -12.18 -12.44
C PHE A 66 10.85 -13.66 -12.51
N LEU A 67 9.60 -14.03 -12.22
CA LEU A 67 9.13 -15.41 -12.26
C LEU A 67 9.24 -16.02 -13.65
N SER A 68 8.95 -15.26 -14.70
CA SER A 68 9.15 -15.73 -16.08
C SER A 68 10.65 -15.93 -16.37
N ALA A 69 11.51 -15.01 -15.93
CA ALA A 69 12.94 -15.12 -16.17
C ALA A 69 13.60 -16.32 -15.45
N CYS A 70 13.04 -16.77 -14.32
CA CYS A 70 13.55 -17.89 -13.53
C CYS A 70 13.73 -19.19 -14.34
N SER A 71 12.95 -19.41 -15.41
CA SER A 71 13.07 -20.59 -16.28
C SER A 71 14.43 -20.67 -16.99
N THR A 72 15.17 -19.56 -17.06
CA THR A 72 16.45 -19.43 -17.75
C THR A 72 17.66 -19.32 -16.82
N PHE A 73 17.45 -19.23 -15.51
CA PHE A 73 18.51 -18.92 -14.57
C PHE A 73 19.40 -20.12 -14.25
N VAL A 74 20.71 -19.89 -14.30
CA VAL A 74 21.76 -20.81 -13.90
C VAL A 74 22.76 -20.07 -13.01
N TRP A 75 23.23 -20.71 -11.94
CA TRP A 75 24.28 -20.19 -11.05
C TRP A 75 23.99 -18.77 -10.53
N GLY A 76 24.85 -17.80 -10.85
CA GLY A 76 24.76 -16.43 -10.36
C GLY A 76 23.58 -15.61 -10.89
N GLN A 77 22.82 -16.11 -11.87
CA GLN A 77 21.70 -15.36 -12.46
C GLN A 77 20.53 -15.14 -11.49
N TRP A 78 20.46 -15.90 -10.39
CA TRP A 78 19.54 -15.61 -9.29
C TRP A 78 19.76 -14.23 -8.65
N ALA A 79 20.92 -13.59 -8.86
CA ALA A 79 21.15 -12.19 -8.52
C ALA A 79 20.13 -11.23 -9.18
N CYS A 80 19.47 -11.64 -10.28
CA CYS A 80 18.37 -10.88 -10.87
C CYS A 80 17.18 -10.68 -9.90
N ALA A 81 17.06 -11.46 -8.83
CA ALA A 81 16.08 -11.24 -7.75
C ALA A 81 16.27 -9.88 -7.05
N VAL A 82 17.45 -9.27 -7.17
CA VAL A 82 17.71 -7.91 -6.70
C VAL A 82 16.75 -6.91 -7.35
N SER A 83 16.35 -7.10 -8.61
CA SER A 83 15.46 -6.17 -9.31
C SER A 83 14.07 -6.04 -8.65
N PRO A 84 13.26 -7.10 -8.49
CA PRO A 84 11.96 -6.98 -7.84
C PRO A 84 12.08 -6.55 -6.37
N VAL A 85 13.11 -6.99 -5.65
CA VAL A 85 13.37 -6.54 -4.27
C VAL A 85 13.66 -5.03 -4.23
N PHE A 86 14.49 -4.54 -5.15
CA PHE A 86 14.84 -3.14 -5.25
C PHE A 86 13.62 -2.26 -5.56
N VAL A 87 12.74 -2.69 -6.47
CA VAL A 87 11.47 -2.01 -6.75
C VAL A 87 10.61 -1.91 -5.49
N VAL A 88 10.43 -3.01 -4.76
CA VAL A 88 9.66 -3.02 -3.51
C VAL A 88 10.27 -2.05 -2.48
N LEU A 89 11.60 -2.02 -2.36
CA LEU A 89 12.28 -1.11 -1.44
C LEU A 89 12.13 0.36 -1.83
N LEU A 90 12.29 0.70 -3.10
CA LEU A 90 12.12 2.07 -3.60
C LEU A 90 10.71 2.60 -3.33
N ILE A 91 9.70 1.81 -3.68
CA ILE A 91 8.31 2.19 -3.52
C ILE A 91 7.92 2.25 -2.04
N SER A 92 8.37 1.30 -1.23
CA SER A 92 7.96 1.21 0.18
C SER A 92 8.65 2.22 1.09
N PHE A 93 9.91 2.59 0.81
CA PHE A 93 10.73 3.33 1.78
C PHE A 93 11.30 4.65 1.26
N ILE A 94 11.65 4.77 -0.03
CA ILE A 94 12.48 5.89 -0.50
C ILE A 94 11.65 6.95 -1.21
N SER A 95 10.86 6.58 -2.23
CA SER A 95 10.23 7.54 -3.14
C SER A 95 8.70 7.40 -3.25
N GLY A 96 8.13 6.23 -2.96
CA GLY A 96 6.71 5.98 -3.19
C GLY A 96 5.81 6.38 -2.01
N ILE A 97 5.43 5.37 -1.22
CA ILE A 97 4.28 5.41 -0.31
C ILE A 97 4.44 6.44 0.81
N PRO A 98 5.53 6.49 1.59
CA PRO A 98 5.59 7.37 2.77
C PRO A 98 5.47 8.85 2.42
N LYS A 99 6.05 9.26 1.28
CA LYS A 99 6.00 10.64 0.80
C LYS A 99 4.59 11.03 0.34
N LEU A 100 3.88 10.12 -0.32
CA LEU A 100 2.50 10.36 -0.74
C LEU A 100 1.55 10.43 0.45
N GLU A 101 1.70 9.52 1.42
CA GLU A 101 0.94 9.54 2.67
C GLU A 101 1.16 10.85 3.44
N ALA A 102 2.41 11.27 3.62
CA ALA A 102 2.71 12.53 4.31
C ALA A 102 2.10 13.76 3.60
N ARG A 103 2.09 13.79 2.26
CA ARG A 103 1.44 14.86 1.49
C ARG A 103 -0.09 14.80 1.62
N ALA A 104 -0.66 13.60 1.63
CA ALA A 104 -2.08 13.39 1.83
C ALA A 104 -2.52 13.85 3.23
N ASP A 105 -1.69 13.59 4.25
CA ASP A 105 -1.93 14.03 5.62
C ASP A 105 -1.86 15.55 5.78
N VAL A 106 -0.93 16.22 5.09
CA VAL A 106 -0.90 17.70 5.07
C VAL A 106 -2.15 18.28 4.40
N LYS A 107 -2.69 17.59 3.39
CA LYS A 107 -3.82 18.09 2.59
C LYS A 107 -5.20 17.80 3.21
N TRP A 108 -5.35 16.62 3.80
CA TRP A 108 -6.64 16.08 4.26
C TRP A 108 -6.64 15.68 5.74
N GLY A 109 -5.49 15.74 6.41
CA GLY A 109 -5.38 15.46 7.84
C GLY A 109 -6.31 16.34 8.66
N GLY A 110 -6.90 15.74 9.69
CA GLY A 110 -7.90 16.39 10.52
C GLY A 110 -9.33 16.32 9.97
N ASN A 111 -9.54 15.87 8.72
CA ASN A 111 -10.87 15.49 8.25
C ASN A 111 -11.25 14.11 8.81
N PRO A 112 -12.34 13.97 9.60
CA PRO A 112 -12.73 12.69 10.21
C PRO A 112 -12.97 11.56 9.20
N GLU A 113 -13.47 11.88 8.00
CA GLU A 113 -13.76 10.92 6.95
C GLU A 113 -12.47 10.40 6.29
N TYR A 114 -11.49 11.28 6.06
CA TYR A 114 -10.18 10.90 5.55
C TYR A 114 -9.44 10.02 6.56
N GLU A 115 -9.43 10.42 7.83
CA GLU A 115 -8.80 9.65 8.90
C GLU A 115 -9.45 8.28 9.05
N LYS A 116 -10.77 8.19 8.90
CA LYS A 116 -11.49 6.92 8.86
C LYS A 116 -11.04 6.06 7.68
N TYR A 117 -11.04 6.62 6.46
CA TYR A 117 -10.56 5.93 5.26
C TYR A 117 -9.13 5.41 5.44
N LYS A 118 -8.24 6.22 6.01
CA LYS A 118 -6.85 5.87 6.27
C LYS A 118 -6.70 4.72 7.28
N ARG A 119 -7.55 4.68 8.32
CA ARG A 119 -7.57 3.60 9.32
C ARG A 119 -8.16 2.30 8.78
N THR A 120 -9.17 2.37 7.93
CA THR A 120 -9.91 1.20 7.46
C THR A 120 -9.39 0.64 6.14
N THR A 121 -8.50 1.35 5.46
CA THR A 121 -7.96 0.95 4.15
C THR A 121 -6.49 0.56 4.25
N SER A 122 -6.17 -0.64 3.76
CA SER A 122 -4.81 -1.15 3.65
C SER A 122 -3.94 -0.15 2.88
N VAL A 123 -2.68 0.01 3.29
CA VAL A 123 -1.75 0.91 2.59
C VAL A 123 -1.48 0.43 1.17
N LEU A 124 -1.22 -0.87 1.01
CA LEU A 124 -0.65 -1.42 -0.22
C LEU A 124 -1.44 -2.62 -0.75
N LEU A 125 -1.68 -3.61 0.09
CA LEU A 125 -2.38 -4.82 -0.32
C LEU A 125 -3.86 -4.52 -0.62
N ILE A 126 -4.39 -5.13 -1.68
CA ILE A 126 -5.83 -5.08 -1.99
C ILE A 126 -6.54 -6.03 -1.03
N LEU A 127 -7.10 -5.46 0.05
CA LEU A 127 -7.75 -6.21 1.13
C LEU A 127 -9.15 -5.65 1.40
N PRO A 128 -10.07 -6.46 1.97
CA PRO A 128 -11.36 -5.94 2.42
C PRO A 128 -11.16 -4.82 3.45
N VAL A 129 -12.08 -3.86 3.42
CA VAL A 129 -12.09 -2.71 4.34
C VAL A 129 -12.16 -3.21 5.78
N TYR A 130 -11.23 -2.76 6.62
CA TYR A 130 -11.18 -3.13 8.03
C TYR A 130 -12.32 -2.47 8.82
N ALA A 131 -12.74 -3.11 9.91
CA ALA A 131 -13.67 -2.49 10.85
C ALA A 131 -13.07 -1.21 11.45
N ASP A 132 -13.85 -0.13 11.47
CA ASP A 132 -13.44 1.13 12.10
C ASP A 132 -13.45 0.95 13.61
N LYS A 133 -12.26 0.88 14.20
CA LYS A 133 -12.08 0.78 15.66
C LYS A 133 -12.11 2.16 16.35
N GLY A 134 -12.43 3.22 15.61
CA GLY A 134 -12.31 4.60 16.07
C GLY A 134 -10.85 5.06 16.13
N PRO A 135 -10.60 6.31 16.56
CA PRO A 135 -9.26 6.75 16.91
C PRO A 135 -8.68 5.80 17.96
N LEU A 136 -7.38 5.50 17.88
CA LEU A 136 -6.70 4.91 19.01
C LEU A 136 -6.92 5.88 20.18
N ALA A 137 -7.72 5.48 21.17
CA ALA A 137 -7.77 6.22 22.42
C ALA A 137 -6.30 6.32 22.86
N GLU A 138 -5.82 7.54 23.09
CA GLU A 138 -4.61 7.69 23.87
C GLU A 138 -4.83 6.87 25.13
N THR A 139 -4.14 5.74 25.24
CA THR A 139 -4.00 5.03 26.50
C THR A 139 -3.13 5.94 27.35
N ASN A 140 -3.73 7.05 27.80
CA ASN A 140 -3.20 7.91 28.82
C ASN A 140 -3.13 7.03 30.05
N GLY A 141 -1.96 6.43 30.25
CA GLY A 141 -1.51 5.97 31.55
C GLY A 141 -1.47 7.18 32.46
N SER A 142 -2.63 7.59 32.96
CA SER A 142 -2.72 8.18 34.27
C SER A 142 -2.23 7.10 35.23
N ILE A 143 -0.92 7.07 35.45
CA ILE A 143 -0.38 6.60 36.72
C ILE A 143 -1.14 7.44 37.75
N GLN A 144 -2.10 6.81 38.43
CA GLN A 144 -2.59 7.37 39.66
C GLN A 144 -1.35 7.45 40.56
N GLU A 145 -0.88 8.66 40.85
CA GLU A 145 0.01 8.87 41.98
C GLU A 145 -0.72 8.30 43.19
N GLY A 146 -0.30 7.11 43.61
CA GLY A 146 -0.75 6.49 44.83
C GLY A 146 -0.42 7.46 45.96
N GLU A 147 -1.48 7.92 46.63
CA GLU A 147 -1.44 8.63 47.89
C GLU A 147 -0.45 7.92 48.83
N ALA A 148 0.66 8.58 49.14
CA ALA A 148 1.64 8.05 50.08
C ALA A 148 0.95 7.91 51.44
N PRO A 149 1.02 6.75 52.11
CA PRO A 149 0.38 6.59 53.40
C PRO A 149 1.03 7.56 54.41
N SER A 150 0.18 8.37 55.05
CA SER A 150 0.57 9.26 56.15
C SER A 150 1.29 8.44 57.23
N PRO A 151 2.43 8.91 57.78
CA PRO A 151 3.06 8.24 58.91
C PRO A 151 2.09 8.27 60.10
N VAL A 152 1.81 7.09 60.64
CA VAL A 152 1.09 6.92 61.90
C VAL A 152 2.03 7.41 63.01
N VAL A 153 1.51 8.31 63.85
CA VAL A 153 2.15 8.83 65.08
C VAL A 153 2.34 7.71 66.09
#